data_AF-A0A658NP12-F1
#
_entry.id   AF-A0A658NP12-F1
#
_cell.length_a   1.000
_cell.length_b   1.000
_cell.length_c   1.000
_cell.angle_alpha   90.00
_cell.angle_beta   90.00
_cell.angle_gamma   90.00
#
_symmetry.space_group_name_H-M   'P 1'
#
loop_
_entity.id
_entity.type
_entity.pdbx_description
1 polymer ?
#
loop_
_entity_poly.entity_id
_entity_poly.type
_entity_poly.pdbx_seq_one_letter_code
_entity_poly.pdbx_strand_id
1 'polypeptide(L)' 'MDDIAYDVLLETGIRVQPLPVWEEEWAHPERYSNPRLLKNIAREGARL' A
#
# COMPACT_ATOMS: atom_id res chain seq x y z
N MET A 1 0.90 -2.25 -17.82
CA MET A 1 1.52 -2.47 -16.48
C MET A 1 0.46 -2.52 -15.38
N ASP A 2 -0.71 -1.95 -15.65
CA ASP A 2 -2.02 -2.12 -15.00
C ASP A 2 -2.59 -3.56 -15.01
N ASP A 3 -2.12 -4.43 -15.89
CA ASP A 3 -2.66 -5.79 -16.04
C ASP A 3 -2.41 -6.71 -14.83
N ILE A 4 -1.27 -6.56 -14.15
CA ILE A 4 -0.85 -7.51 -13.10
C ILE A 4 -1.82 -7.55 -11.91
N ALA A 5 -2.38 -6.40 -11.51
CA ALA A 5 -3.34 -6.36 -10.40
C ALA A 5 -4.66 -7.05 -10.76
N TYR A 6 -5.04 -7.00 -12.04
CA TYR A 6 -6.24 -7.66 -12.55
C TYR A 6 -6.01 -9.18 -12.69
N ASP A 7 -4.85 -9.59 -13.20
CA ASP A 7 -4.44 -11.00 -13.28
C ASP A 7 -4.41 -11.67 -11.90
N VAL A 8 -3.77 -11.03 -10.91
CA VAL A 8 -3.72 -11.55 -9.53
C VAL A 8 -5.11 -11.76 -8.95
N LEU A 9 -6.05 -10.85 -9.23
CA LEU A 9 -7.43 -10.99 -8.79
C LEU A 9 -8.10 -12.21 -9.42
N LEU A 10 -7.93 -12.43 -10.72
CA LEU A 10 -8.54 -13.55 -11.43
C LEU A 10 -7.92 -14.90 -11.03
N GLU A 11 -6.60 -14.96 -10.88
CA GLU A 11 -5.88 -16.20 -10.60
C GLU A 11 -5.95 -16.61 -9.13
N THR A 12 -5.94 -15.65 -8.20
CA THR A 12 -5.80 -15.95 -6.76
C THR A 12 -7.00 -15.52 -5.92
N GLY A 13 -7.90 -14.69 -6.47
CA GLY A 13 -8.96 -14.03 -5.71
C GLY A 13 -8.48 -12.88 -4.82
N ILE A 14 -7.18 -12.52 -4.85
CA ILE A 14 -6.62 -11.43 -4.05
C ILE A 14 -6.79 -10.10 -4.80
N ARG A 15 -7.43 -9.12 -4.14
CA ARG A 15 -7.64 -7.79 -4.71
C ARG A 15 -6.53 -6.82 -4.30
N VAL A 16 -5.73 -6.40 -5.28
CA VAL A 16 -4.69 -5.36 -5.10
C VAL A 16 -5.26 -3.99 -5.48
N GLN A 17 -5.12 -3.00 -4.61
CA GLN A 17 -5.59 -1.64 -4.85
C GLN A 17 -4.54 -0.62 -4.36
N PRO A 18 -4.39 0.53 -5.04
CA PRO A 18 -3.53 1.59 -4.55
C PRO A 18 -4.12 2.19 -3.28
N LEU A 19 -3.25 2.43 -2.29
CA LEU A 19 -3.56 3.25 -1.13
C LEU A 19 -2.92 4.63 -1.34
N PRO A 20 -3.69 5.69 -1.66
CA PRO A 20 -3.13 7.02 -1.74
C PRO A 20 -2.71 7.48 -0.34
N VAL A 21 -1.50 8.02 -0.24
CA VAL A 21 -0.95 8.60 1.00
C VAL A 21 -0.37 9.96 0.67
N TRP A 22 -0.72 10.98 1.45
CA TRP A 22 -0.18 12.32 1.28
C TRP A 22 1.23 12.44 1.86
N GLU A 23 2.04 13.36 1.34
CA GLU A 23 3.42 13.57 1.83
C GLU A 23 3.45 13.90 3.33
N GLU A 24 2.54 14.74 3.81
CA GLU A 24 2.41 15.10 5.23
C GLU A 24 2.09 13.88 6.11
N GLU A 25 1.22 12.99 5.64
CA GLU A 25 0.88 11.75 6.36
C GLU A 25 2.07 10.79 6.40
N TRP A 26 2.85 10.75 5.31
CA TRP A 26 4.06 9.95 5.25
C TRP A 26 5.17 10.51 6.14
N ALA A 27 5.29 11.84 6.25
CA ALA A 27 6.23 12.52 7.13
C ALA A 27 5.85 12.37 8.62
N HIS A 28 4.56 12.29 8.92
CA HIS A 28 4.01 12.19 10.28
C HIS A 28 3.11 10.94 10.45
N PRO A 29 3.64 9.73 10.31
CA PRO A 29 2.85 8.50 10.31
C PRO A 29 2.12 8.25 11.65
N GLU A 30 2.59 8.83 12.75
CA GLU A 30 1.91 8.80 14.06
C GLU A 30 0.55 9.52 14.08
N ARG A 31 0.31 10.44 13.15
CA ARG A 31 -0.95 11.17 13.01
C ARG A 31 -1.94 10.50 12.07
N TYR A 32 -1.49 9.51 11.31
CA TYR A 32 -2.35 8.76 10.40
C TYR A 32 -3.35 7.88 11.17
N SER A 33 -4.53 7.64 10.62
CA SER A 33 -5.58 6.83 11.28
C SER A 33 -5.10 5.43 11.68
N ASN A 34 -4.13 4.88 10.94
CA ASN A 34 -3.45 3.64 11.30
C ASN A 34 -1.92 3.81 11.22
N PRO A 35 -1.26 4.30 12.28
CA PRO A 35 0.18 4.56 12.26
C PRO A 35 1.02 3.31 12.00
N ARG A 36 0.53 2.13 12.39
CA ARG A 36 1.24 0.86 12.19
C ARG A 36 1.31 0.49 10.72
N LEU A 37 0.30 0.83 9.93
CA LEU A 37 0.28 0.57 8.50
C LEU A 37 1.43 1.29 7.79
N LEU A 38 1.53 2.61 7.93
CA LEU A 38 2.60 3.39 7.27
C LEU A 38 3.99 2.98 7.78
N LYS A 39 4.14 2.71 9.08
CA LYS A 39 5.40 2.20 9.66
C LYS A 39 5.80 0.83 9.09
N ASN A 40 4.84 -0.06 8.87
CA ASN A 40 5.11 -1.36 8.28
C ASN A 40 5.46 -1.23 6.79
N ILE A 41 4.76 -0.39 6.02
CA ILE A 41 5.10 -0.14 4.61
C ILE A 41 6.51 0.45 4.50
N ALA A 42 6.89 1.39 5.36
CA ALA A 42 8.25 1.96 5.35
C ALA A 42 9.34 0.92 5.69
N ARG A 43 9.03 -0.06 6.55
CA ARG A 43 9.98 -1.10 6.98
C ARG A 43 10.07 -2.28 6.00
N GLU A 44 8.93 -2.68 5.43
CA GLU A 44 8.76 -3.98 4.74
C GLU A 44 8.30 -3.82 3.29
N GLY A 45 8.03 -2.59 2.84
CA GLY A 45 7.52 -2.31 1.50
C GLY A 45 8.48 -2.79 0.42
N ALA A 46 7.95 -3.54 -0.54
CA ALA A 46 8.69 -3.95 -1.73
C ALA A 46 8.56 -2.88 -2.83
N ARG A 47 9.68 -2.54 -3.47
CA ARG A 47 9.67 -1.75 -4.70
C ARG A 47 9.44 -2.69 -5.88
N LEU A 48 8.35 -2.47 -6.59
CA LEU A 48 8.04 -3.13 -7.87
C LEU A 48 8.75 -2.43 -9.03
#